data_AF-A0AAX3H368-F1
#
_entry.id   AF-A0AAX3H368-F1
#
_cell.length_a   1.000
_cell.length_b   1.000
_cell.length_c   1.000
_cell.angle_alpha   90.00
_cell.angle_beta   90.00
_cell.angle_gamma   90.00
#
_symmetry.space_group_name_H-M   'P 1'
#
loop_
_entity.id
_entity.type
_entity.pdbx_description
1 polymer ?
#
loop_
_entity_poly.entity_id
_entity_poly.type
_entity_poly.pdbx_seq_one_letter_code
_entity_poly.pdbx_strand_id
1 'polypeptide(L)'
;MKKYKYDSKRYLLSVTIPGFFMILILIYALFNNYINFNLNIYSFLIIVCTYGIFNTFISSSNPKKIIIDNKCIHFSSFMTTHKYEIKDIEKIRIREFYNKKIYLKINEGNLFKGRYWIRTNMFNNSIELYSYLIELEECLYPDSLKFRNKRFENKNI
;
A
#
# COMPACT_ATOMS: atom_id res chain seq x y z
N MET A 1 -19.41 -5.26 8.49
CA MET A 1 -18.28 -4.30 8.53
C MET A 1 -17.15 -4.87 9.37
N LYS A 2 -16.05 -5.27 8.73
CA LYS A 2 -14.81 -5.70 9.42
C LYS A 2 -13.78 -4.55 9.38
N LYS A 3 -13.06 -4.35 10.48
CA LYS A 3 -12.13 -3.22 10.64
C LYS A 3 -10.73 -3.75 10.99
N TYR A 4 -9.81 -3.57 10.05
CA TYR A 4 -8.40 -3.89 10.23
C TYR A 4 -7.61 -2.62 10.53
N LYS A 5 -6.87 -2.60 11.63
CA LYS A 5 -6.04 -1.49 12.09
C LYS A 5 -4.59 -1.95 12.17
N TYR A 6 -3.71 -1.17 11.55
CA TYR A 6 -2.27 -1.32 11.70
C TYR A 6 -1.88 -0.93 13.13
N ASP A 7 -0.99 -1.69 13.76
CA ASP A 7 -0.41 -1.35 15.07
C ASP A 7 0.15 0.09 15.07
N SER A 8 -0.36 0.95 15.96
CA SER A 8 -0.05 2.37 15.91
C SER A 8 1.43 2.68 16.14
N LYS A 9 2.12 1.95 17.04
CA LYS A 9 3.54 2.17 17.34
C LYS A 9 4.40 1.75 16.15
N ARG A 10 4.10 0.59 15.58
CA ARG A 10 4.80 0.07 14.40
C ARG A 10 4.53 0.94 13.17
N TYR A 11 3.31 1.46 13.00
CA TYR A 11 2.99 2.37 11.91
C TYR A 11 3.79 3.68 12.03
N LEU A 12 3.87 4.22 13.26
CA LEU A 12 4.66 5.42 13.54
C LEU A 12 6.13 5.22 13.14
N LEU A 13 6.75 4.12 13.57
CA LEU A 13 8.16 3.82 13.27
C LEU A 13 8.43 3.47 11.81
N SER A 14 7.52 2.75 11.15
CA SER A 14 7.76 2.21 9.80
C SER A 14 7.29 3.10 8.65
N VAL A 15 6.40 4.07 8.92
CA VAL A 15 5.80 4.91 7.88
C VAL A 15 5.89 6.39 8.26
N THR A 16 5.36 6.77 9.43
CA THR A 16 5.21 8.18 9.79
C THR A 16 6.56 8.87 10.02
N ILE A 17 7.44 8.31 10.86
CA ILE A 17 8.76 8.90 11.16
C ILE A 17 9.62 8.99 9.89
N PRO A 18 9.79 7.93 9.07
CA PRO A 18 10.49 8.03 7.80
C PRO A 18 9.88 9.08 6.85
N GLY A 19 8.54 9.18 6.83
CA GLY A 19 7.82 10.19 6.06
C GLY A 19 8.21 11.62 6.45
N PHE A 20 8.21 11.94 7.74
CA PHE A 20 8.65 13.25 8.23
C PHE A 20 10.14 13.49 8.04
N PHE A 21 10.97 12.46 8.21
CA PHE A 21 12.40 12.57 7.95
C PHE A 21 12.70 12.93 6.49
N MET A 22 11.95 12.36 5.53
CA MET A 22 12.04 12.76 4.12
C MET A 22 11.68 14.23 3.89
N ILE A 23 10.74 14.81 4.65
CA ILE A 23 10.40 16.24 4.56
C ILE A 23 11.58 17.09 5.01
N LEU A 24 12.25 16.73 6.11
CA LEU A 24 13.42 17.46 6.60
C LEU A 24 14.57 17.39 5.59
N ILE A 25 14.83 16.22 5.01
CA ILE A 25 15.83 16.05 3.95
C ILE A 25 15.47 16.89 2.73
N LEU A 26 14.19 16.93 2.33
CA LEU A 26 13.74 17.73 1.19
C LEU A 26 14.01 19.22 1.41
N ILE A 27 13.68 19.76 2.60
CA ILE A 27 13.93 21.16 2.94
C ILE A 27 15.43 21.47 2.90
N TYR A 28 16.25 20.59 3.49
CA TYR A 28 17.71 20.74 3.46
C TYR A 28 18.27 20.68 2.04
N ALA A 29 17.79 19.76 1.21
CA ALA A 29 18.23 19.62 -0.18
C ALA A 29 17.82 20.84 -1.02
N LEU A 30 16.60 21.38 -0.83
CA LEU A 30 16.15 22.60 -1.49
C LEU A 30 17.04 23.79 -1.13
N PHE A 31 17.38 23.97 0.15
CA PHE A 31 18.23 25.07 0.61
C PHE A 31 19.64 25.00 -0.02
N ASN A 32 20.28 23.83 -0.02
CA ASN A 32 21.63 23.69 -0.59
C ASN A 32 21.66 23.83 -2.11
N ASN A 33 20.62 23.35 -2.80
CA ASN A 33 20.52 23.46 -4.25
C ASN A 33 20.22 24.91 -4.69
N TYR A 34 19.47 25.66 -3.87
CA TYR A 34 19.25 27.09 -4.12
C TYR A 34 20.55 27.91 -4.08
N ILE A 35 21.46 27.60 -3.14
CA ILE A 35 22.76 28.29 -3.03
C ILE A 35 23.71 27.89 -4.17
N ASN A 36 23.71 26.62 -4.56
CA ASN A 36 24.59 26.07 -5.59
C ASN A 36 23.76 25.43 -6.70
N PHE A 37 23.19 26.27 -7.57
CA PHE A 37 22.28 25.84 -8.63
C PHE A 37 23.02 25.03 -9.71
N ASN A 38 23.10 23.72 -9.50
CA ASN A 38 23.70 22.74 -10.41
C ASN A 38 23.08 21.36 -10.18
N LEU A 39 23.08 20.52 -11.22
CA LEU A 39 22.65 19.13 -11.11
C LEU A 39 23.64 18.33 -10.25
N ASN A 40 23.34 18.24 -8.96
CA ASN A 40 24.15 17.60 -7.94
C ASN A 40 23.32 16.58 -7.14
N ILE A 41 23.92 16.02 -6.08
CA ILE A 41 23.24 15.06 -5.19
C ILE A 41 21.96 15.62 -4.56
N TYR A 42 21.90 16.93 -4.28
CA TYR A 42 20.71 17.57 -3.73
C TYR A 42 19.55 17.61 -4.74
N SER A 43 19.84 17.76 -6.04
CA SER A 43 18.83 17.65 -7.10
C SER A 43 18.18 16.26 -7.11
N PHE A 44 19.00 15.21 -6.98
CA PHE A 44 18.49 13.84 -6.89
C PHE A 44 17.66 13.61 -5.62
N LEU A 45 18.13 14.10 -4.47
CA LEU A 45 17.40 14.02 -3.20
C LEU A 45 16.03 14.70 -3.29
N ILE A 46 15.93 15.86 -3.94
CA ILE A 46 14.65 16.55 -4.14
C ILE A 46 13.65 15.65 -4.87
N ILE A 47 14.07 14.99 -5.95
CA ILE A 47 13.20 14.11 -6.75
C ILE A 47 12.73 12.91 -5.91
N VAL A 48 13.68 12.23 -5.26
CA VAL A 48 13.38 11.01 -4.48
C VAL A 48 12.52 11.31 -3.26
N CYS A 49 12.85 12.37 -2.51
CA CYS A 49 12.08 12.77 -1.34
C CYS A 49 10.68 13.25 -1.73
N THR A 50 10.54 14.05 -2.80
CA THR A 50 9.23 14.47 -3.31
C THR A 50 8.37 13.25 -3.64
N TYR A 51 8.91 12.27 -4.36
CA TYR A 51 8.21 11.05 -4.69
C TYR A 51 7.83 10.22 -3.45
N GLY A 52 8.75 10.09 -2.49
CA GLY A 52 8.51 9.36 -1.24
C GLY A 52 7.44 9.99 -0.35
N ILE A 53 7.49 11.32 -0.19
CA ILE A 53 6.49 12.12 0.54
C ILE A 53 5.14 11.99 -0.15
N PHE A 54 5.10 12.15 -1.47
CA PHE A 54 3.88 12.00 -2.25
C PHE A 54 3.25 10.63 -2.06
N ASN A 55 4.01 9.54 -2.17
CA ASN A 55 3.48 8.20 -1.96
C ASN A 55 3.00 7.95 -0.52
N THR A 56 3.67 8.56 0.47
CA THR A 56 3.38 8.35 1.89
C THR A 56 2.14 9.10 2.34
N PHE A 57 2.06 10.41 2.04
CA PHE A 57 1.04 11.30 2.59
C PHE A 57 -0.08 11.62 1.60
N ILE A 58 0.22 11.68 0.30
CA ILE A 58 -0.76 12.06 -0.73
C ILE A 58 -1.42 10.80 -1.29
N SER A 59 -0.64 9.89 -1.88
CA SER A 59 -1.19 8.63 -2.41
C SER A 59 -1.61 7.65 -1.33
N SER A 60 -1.14 7.87 -0.08
CA SER A 60 -1.44 7.02 1.07
C SER A 60 -1.26 5.53 0.75
N SER A 61 -0.16 5.22 0.07
CA SER A 61 0.12 3.86 -0.39
C SER A 61 0.38 2.89 0.76
N ASN A 62 0.54 3.37 2.00
CA ASN A 62 0.66 2.55 3.20
C ASN A 62 -0.56 2.78 4.10
N PRO A 63 -1.67 2.04 3.91
CA PRO A 63 -2.89 2.25 4.68
C PRO A 63 -2.65 1.98 6.17
N LYS A 64 -3.14 2.87 7.04
CA LYS A 64 -3.16 2.66 8.49
C LYS A 64 -4.38 1.84 8.93
N LYS A 65 -5.47 1.94 8.17
CA LYS A 65 -6.72 1.24 8.45
C LYS A 65 -7.33 0.74 7.14
N ILE A 66 -7.84 -0.48 7.17
CA ILE A 66 -8.60 -1.08 6.09
C ILE A 66 -9.97 -1.46 6.65
N ILE A 67 -11.04 -0.97 6.03
CA ILE A 67 -12.42 -1.31 6.42
C ILE A 67 -13.06 -2.03 5.25
N ILE A 68 -13.68 -3.15 5.54
CA ILE A 68 -14.29 -4.02 4.54
C ILE A 68 -15.76 -4.19 4.92
N ASP A 69 -16.61 -3.67 4.04
CA ASP A 69 -18.06 -3.79 4.10
C ASP A 69 -18.55 -4.72 2.99
N ASN A 70 -19.83 -5.09 3.04
CA ASN A 70 -20.41 -6.02 2.07
C ASN A 70 -20.35 -5.48 0.63
N LYS A 71 -20.24 -4.16 0.45
CA LYS A 71 -20.24 -3.50 -0.87
C LYS A 71 -18.95 -2.75 -1.16
N CYS A 72 -18.12 -2.45 -0.16
CA CYS A 72 -17.04 -1.48 -0.30
C CYS A 72 -15.79 -1.86 0.49
N ILE A 73 -14.64 -1.44 -0.03
CA ILE A 73 -13.34 -1.52 0.63
C ILE A 73 -12.80 -0.11 0.78
N HIS A 74 -12.41 0.22 2.01
CA HIS A 74 -11.86 1.52 2.36
C HIS A 74 -10.42 1.36 2.82
N PHE A 75 -9.51 2.09 2.17
CA PHE A 75 -8.12 2.22 2.58
C PHE A 75 -7.91 3.63 3.13
N SER A 76 -7.61 3.75 4.42
CA SER A 76 -7.43 5.04 5.08
C SER A 76 -6.01 5.20 5.59
N SER A 77 -5.42 6.35 5.32
CA SER A 77 -4.21 6.82 5.97
C SER A 77 -4.15 8.33 6.05
N PHE A 78 -3.54 8.85 7.12
CA PHE A 78 -3.44 10.29 7.39
C PHE A 78 -4.80 10.97 7.18
N MET A 79 -4.89 11.94 6.27
CA MET A 79 -6.11 12.67 5.94
C MET A 79 -6.88 12.10 4.74
N THR A 80 -6.42 11.00 4.15
CA THR A 80 -7.04 10.43 2.94
C THR A 80 -7.74 9.12 3.23
N THR A 81 -8.88 8.92 2.56
CA THR A 81 -9.57 7.63 2.54
C THR A 81 -9.98 7.30 1.11
N HIS A 82 -9.43 6.22 0.58
CA HIS A 82 -9.76 5.68 -0.72
C HIS A 82 -10.86 4.63 -0.59
N LYS A 83 -12.04 4.93 -1.12
CA LYS A 83 -13.19 4.02 -1.18
C LYS A 83 -13.25 3.36 -2.57
N TYR A 84 -13.46 2.05 -2.60
CA TYR A 84 -13.78 1.27 -3.79
C TYR A 84 -15.07 0.49 -3.55
N GLU A 85 -16.02 0.55 -4.48
CA GLU A 85 -17.14 -0.37 -4.47
C GLU A 85 -16.69 -1.68 -5.13
N ILE A 86 -17.00 -2.82 -4.51
CA ILE A 86 -16.49 -4.13 -4.95
C ILE A 86 -16.93 -4.42 -6.39
N LYS A 87 -18.15 -4.01 -6.78
CA LYS A 87 -18.67 -4.12 -8.15
C LYS A 87 -17.89 -3.29 -9.18
N ASP A 88 -17.19 -2.24 -8.76
CA ASP A 88 -16.44 -1.35 -9.67
C ASP A 88 -14.96 -1.79 -9.78
N ILE A 89 -14.59 -2.88 -9.09
CA ILE A 89 -13.24 -3.45 -9.14
C ILE A 89 -13.19 -4.42 -10.33
N GLU A 90 -12.66 -3.96 -11.45
CA GLU A 90 -12.49 -4.75 -12.67
C GLU A 90 -11.17 -5.52 -12.67
N LYS A 91 -10.11 -4.95 -12.08
CA LYS A 91 -8.78 -5.53 -12.11
C LYS A 91 -8.10 -5.42 -10.76
N ILE A 92 -7.66 -6.57 -10.23
CA ILE A 92 -6.74 -6.60 -9.09
C ILE A 92 -5.47 -7.37 -9.43
N ARG A 93 -4.36 -6.92 -8.84
CA ARG A 93 -3.10 -7.65 -8.87
C ARG A 93 -2.49 -7.64 -7.48
N ILE A 94 -2.22 -8.81 -6.94
CA ILE A 94 -1.56 -8.99 -5.66
C ILE A 94 -0.20 -9.60 -5.92
N ARG A 95 0.86 -8.88 -5.54
CA ARG A 95 2.21 -9.43 -5.44
C ARG A 95 2.53 -9.68 -3.99
N GLU A 96 2.82 -10.93 -3.68
CA GLU A 96 3.17 -11.36 -2.34
C GLU A 96 4.70 -11.35 -2.19
N PHE A 97 5.16 -10.89 -1.04
CA PHE A 97 6.56 -10.83 -0.67
C PHE A 97 6.77 -11.53 0.67
N TYR A 98 8.03 -11.79 1.01
CA TYR A 98 8.42 -12.34 2.29
C TYR A 98 7.82 -11.54 3.47
N ASN A 99 7.60 -12.22 4.60
CA ASN A 99 7.05 -11.64 5.83
C ASN A 99 5.64 -11.04 5.68
N LYS A 100 4.78 -11.68 4.88
CA LYS A 100 3.36 -11.31 4.67
C LYS A 100 3.17 -9.85 4.21
N LYS A 101 4.13 -9.34 3.44
CA LYS A 101 4.03 -8.06 2.77
C LYS A 101 3.37 -8.26 1.41
N ILE A 102 2.37 -7.47 1.12
CA ILE A 102 1.61 -7.50 -0.12
C ILE A 102 1.74 -6.16 -0.81
N TYR A 103 1.94 -6.20 -2.12
CA TYR A 103 1.64 -5.08 -3.00
C TYR A 103 0.31 -5.34 -3.71
N LEU A 104 -0.69 -4.53 -3.41
CA LEU A 104 -2.02 -4.57 -3.99
C LEU A 104 -2.17 -3.43 -5.00
N LYS A 105 -2.60 -3.79 -6.23
CA LYS A 105 -2.96 -2.83 -7.28
C LYS A 105 -4.43 -3.02 -7.66
N ILE A 106 -5.21 -1.94 -7.67
CA ILE A 106 -6.65 -1.93 -8.01
C ILE A 106 -6.86 -1.08 -9.27
N ASN A 107 -7.59 -1.58 -10.27
CA ASN A 107 -7.98 -0.92 -11.52
C ASN A 107 -6.81 -0.20 -12.21
N GLU A 108 -5.67 -0.89 -12.31
CA GLU A 108 -4.38 -0.39 -12.80
C GLU A 108 -3.73 0.75 -11.99
N GLY A 109 -4.40 1.29 -10.98
CA GLY A 109 -3.90 2.36 -10.13
C GLY A 109 -3.58 3.65 -10.89
N ASN A 110 -3.56 4.77 -10.18
CA ASN A 110 -3.03 6.03 -10.69
C ASN A 110 -2.02 6.61 -9.69
N LEU A 111 -1.51 7.81 -9.95
CA LEU A 111 -0.56 8.45 -9.06
C LEU A 111 -1.16 8.64 -7.65
N PHE A 112 -2.45 8.94 -7.53
CA PHE A 112 -3.11 9.27 -6.28
C PHE A 112 -3.68 8.06 -5.52
N LYS A 113 -4.17 7.01 -6.19
CA LYS A 113 -4.83 5.87 -5.53
C LYS A 113 -4.66 4.57 -6.29
N GLY A 114 -5.00 3.46 -5.63
CA GLY A 114 -5.06 2.13 -6.25
C GLY A 114 -3.75 1.35 -6.20
N ARG A 115 -2.76 1.83 -5.43
CA ARG A 115 -1.47 1.17 -5.21
C ARG A 115 -1.19 1.14 -3.72
N TYR A 116 -1.16 -0.05 -3.13
CA TYR A 116 -1.04 -0.23 -1.68
C TYR A 116 0.04 -1.24 -1.31
N TRP A 117 0.91 -0.84 -0.38
CA TRP A 117 1.83 -1.70 0.34
C TRP A 117 1.19 -2.08 1.68
N ILE A 118 0.77 -3.33 1.81
CA ILE A 118 0.04 -3.84 2.97
C ILE A 118 0.93 -4.87 3.67
N ARG A 119 1.33 -4.61 4.92
CA ARG A 119 2.02 -5.59 5.76
C ARG A 119 1.00 -6.26 6.64
N THR A 120 0.37 -7.36 6.18
CA THR A 120 -0.80 -7.92 6.86
C THR A 120 -0.47 -8.36 8.29
N ASN A 121 0.75 -8.83 8.55
CA ASN A 121 1.26 -9.17 9.88
C ASN A 121 1.27 -7.99 10.88
N MET A 122 1.20 -6.75 10.41
CA MET A 122 1.16 -5.55 11.27
C MET A 122 -0.26 -5.08 11.57
N PHE A 123 -1.28 -5.70 10.96
CA PHE A 123 -2.69 -5.45 11.26
C PHE A 123 -3.21 -6.45 12.29
N ASN A 124 -4.22 -6.02 13.06
CA ASN A 124 -5.07 -6.97 13.78
C ASN A 124 -5.73 -7.94 12.78
N ASN A 125 -6.01 -9.17 13.22
CA ASN A 125 -6.61 -10.23 12.39
C ASN A 125 -5.87 -10.45 11.05
N SER A 126 -4.53 -10.49 11.11
CA SER A 126 -3.64 -10.55 9.93
C SER A 126 -3.98 -11.65 8.92
N ILE A 127 -4.34 -12.84 9.41
CA ILE A 127 -4.68 -14.01 8.59
C ILE A 127 -5.98 -13.74 7.83
N GLU A 128 -7.00 -13.21 8.51
CA GLU A 128 -8.30 -12.92 7.93
C GLU A 128 -8.21 -11.84 6.84
N LEU A 129 -7.46 -10.76 7.09
CA LEU A 129 -7.22 -9.71 6.09
C LEU A 129 -6.50 -10.27 4.86
N TYR A 130 -5.48 -11.10 5.09
CA TYR A 130 -4.74 -11.74 4.01
C TYR A 130 -5.65 -12.64 3.17
N SER A 131 -6.39 -13.56 3.81
CA SER A 131 -7.31 -14.47 3.12
C SER A 131 -8.34 -13.71 2.29
N TYR A 132 -8.95 -12.68 2.86
CA TYR A 132 -9.93 -11.87 2.14
C TYR A 132 -9.36 -11.23 0.86
N LEU A 133 -8.15 -10.65 0.93
CA LEU A 133 -7.53 -10.04 -0.25
C LEU A 133 -7.24 -11.08 -1.34
N ILE A 134 -6.79 -12.27 -0.95
CA ILE A 134 -6.49 -13.38 -1.86
C ILE A 134 -7.78 -13.94 -2.48
N GLU A 135 -8.84 -14.15 -1.69
CA GLU A 135 -10.16 -14.57 -2.16
C GLU A 135 -10.73 -13.58 -3.17
N LEU A 136 -10.53 -12.28 -2.94
CA LEU A 136 -10.99 -11.24 -3.84
C LEU A 136 -10.25 -11.28 -5.19
N GLU A 137 -8.95 -11.57 -5.20
CA GLU A 137 -8.20 -11.83 -6.44
C GLU A 137 -8.65 -13.13 -7.12
N GLU A 138 -8.95 -14.18 -6.35
CA GLU A 138 -9.44 -15.48 -6.84
C GLU A 138 -10.81 -15.36 -7.52
N CYS A 139 -11.73 -14.57 -6.96
CA CYS A 139 -13.03 -14.31 -7.57
C CYS A 139 -12.93 -13.64 -8.95
N LEU A 140 -11.93 -12.78 -9.16
CA LEU A 140 -11.71 -12.10 -10.45
C LEU A 140 -10.94 -12.97 -11.46
N TYR A 141 -10.06 -13.85 -10.97
CA TYR A 141 -9.20 -14.68 -11.81
C TYR A 141 -9.14 -16.13 -11.34
N PRO A 142 -10.28 -16.84 -11.32
CA PRO A 142 -10.37 -18.18 -10.73
C PRO A 142 -9.44 -19.18 -11.44
N ASP A 143 -9.25 -19.03 -12.74
CA ASP A 143 -8.44 -19.92 -13.58
C ASP A 143 -6.96 -19.52 -13.69
N SER A 144 -6.53 -18.50 -12.93
CA SER A 144 -5.12 -18.15 -12.88
C SER A 144 -4.28 -19.32 -12.32
N LEU A 145 -3.06 -19.45 -12.83
CA LEU A 145 -2.13 -20.52 -12.42
C LEU A 145 -1.94 -20.58 -10.89
N LYS A 146 -1.93 -19.41 -10.24
CA LYS A 146 -1.82 -19.25 -8.79
C LYS A 146 -2.91 -20.04 -8.05
N PHE A 147 -4.18 -19.82 -8.39
CA PHE A 147 -5.30 -20.48 -7.70
C PHE A 147 -5.54 -21.89 -8.20
N ARG A 148 -5.24 -22.17 -9.46
CA ARG A 148 -5.27 -23.52 -9.99
C ARG A 148 -4.31 -24.43 -9.23
N ASN A 149 -3.06 -24.01 -9.03
CA ASN A 149 -2.06 -24.79 -8.30
C ASN A 149 -2.45 -24.97 -6.82
N LYS A 150 -2.94 -23.91 -6.17
CA LYS A 150 -3.46 -23.97 -4.79
C LYS A 150 -4.59 -25.00 -4.64
N ARG A 151 -5.51 -25.06 -5.60
CA ARG A 151 -6.60 -26.07 -5.63
C ARG A 151 -6.06 -27.49 -5.84
N PHE A 152 -5.01 -27.67 -6.63
CA PHE A 152 -4.36 -28.98 -6.81
C PHE A 152 -3.62 -29.44 -5.54
N GLU A 153 -2.87 -28.56 -4.88
CA GLU A 153 -2.20 -28.88 -3.61
C GLU A 153 -3.21 -29.32 -2.55
N ASN A 154 -4.33 -28.61 -2.41
CA ASN A 154 -5.38 -28.96 -1.45
C ASN A 154 -6.13 -30.27 -1.77
N LYS A 155 -6.08 -30.79 -3.01
CA LYS A 155 -6.70 -32.07 -3.38
C LYS A 155 -5.81 -33.29 -3.11
N ASN A 156 -4.51 -33.07 -2.91
CA ASN A 156 -3.53 -34.12 -2.67
C ASN A 156 -3.21 -34.29 -1.17
N ILE A 157 -4.06 -33.71 -0.30
CA ILE A 157 -4.06 -33.83 1.17
C ILE A 157 -5.38 -34.49 1.56
#